data_AF-A0A9E4UTC3-F1
#
_entry.id   AF-A0A9E4UTC3-F1
#
_cell.length_a   1.000
_cell.length_b   1.000
_cell.length_c   1.000
_cell.angle_alpha   90.00
_cell.angle_beta   90.00
_cell.angle_gamma   90.00
#
_symmetry.space_group_name_H-M   'P 1'
#
loop_
_entity.id
_entity.type
_entity.pdbx_description
1 polymer ?
#
loop_
_entity_poly.entity_id
_entity_poly.type
_entity_poly.pdbx_seq_one_letter_code
_entity_poly.pdbx_strand_id
1 'polypeptide(L)' 'MSTTGKRQLARPVSIVGAGMSRFGAFPDKSSRDLFVDAFLDLMKNLDQGMDIEDIQCAYVGNASSDLFEHQGHTAPIIAD' A
#
# COMPACT_ATOMS: atom_id res chain seq x y z
N MET A 1 16.90 -14.52 -33.92
CA MET A 1 15.76 -13.68 -33.49
C MET A 1 15.05 -14.41 -32.35
N SER A 2 15.24 -13.96 -31.11
CA SER A 2 14.55 -14.54 -29.94
C SER A 2 13.19 -13.86 -29.80
N THR A 3 12.11 -14.61 -30.01
CA THR A 3 10.75 -14.17 -29.72
C THR A 3 10.58 -14.19 -28.20
N THR A 4 10.76 -13.04 -27.56
CA THR A 4 10.47 -12.87 -26.13
C THR A 4 8.95 -12.93 -25.93
N GLY A 5 8.41 -14.14 -25.82
CA GLY A 5 7.01 -14.33 -25.45
C GLY A 5 6.74 -13.63 -24.13
N LYS A 6 5.72 -12.76 -24.08
CA LYS A 6 5.28 -12.12 -22.83
C LYS A 6 5.00 -13.22 -21.81
N ARG A 7 5.81 -13.30 -20.76
CA ARG A 7 5.52 -14.16 -19.61
C ARG A 7 4.17 -13.72 -19.03
N GLN A 8 3.20 -14.61 -19.05
CA GLN A 8 1.91 -14.39 -18.40
C GLN A 8 1.96 -14.96 -16.98
N LEU A 9 1.25 -14.32 -16.05
CA LEU A 9 1.08 -14.83 -14.69
C LEU A 9 0.17 -16.07 -14.70
N ALA A 10 0.32 -16.95 -13.71
CA ALA A 10 -0.51 -18.16 -13.59
C ALA A 10 -2.00 -17.86 -13.41
N ARG A 11 -2.34 -16.68 -12.88
CA ARG A 11 -3.68 -16.11 -12.83
C ARG A 11 -3.66 -14.66 -13.32
N PRO A 12 -4.70 -14.19 -14.02
CA PRO A 12 -4.84 -12.77 -14.34
C PRO A 12 -4.81 -11.91 -13.06
N VAL A 13 -4.23 -10.72 -13.16
CA VAL A 13 -4.17 -9.73 -12.07
C VAL A 13 -4.50 -8.37 -12.65
N SER A 14 -5.28 -7.59 -11.90
CA SER A 14 -5.69 -6.23 -12.25
C SER A 14 -5.42 -5.30 -11.08
N ILE A 15 -5.07 -4.05 -11.39
CA ILE A 15 -5.05 -2.96 -10.41
C ILE A 15 -6.44 -2.34 -10.44
N VAL A 16 -7.14 -2.37 -9.32
CA VAL A 16 -8.53 -1.88 -9.21
C VAL A 16 -8.62 -0.48 -8.60
N GLY A 17 -7.54 0.00 -7.98
CA GLY A 17 -7.44 1.35 -7.41
C GLY A 17 -6.02 1.66 -6.97
N ALA A 18 -5.75 2.95 -6.77
CA ALA A 18 -4.51 3.45 -6.18
C ALA A 18 -4.83 4.68 -5.30
N GLY A 19 -4.03 4.87 -4.25
CA GLY A 19 -4.09 6.05 -3.40
C GLY A 19 -2.70 6.41 -2.90
N MET A 20 -2.50 7.68 -2.54
CA MET A 20 -1.19 8.19 -2.18
C MET A 20 -1.30 9.32 -1.16
N SER A 21 -0.45 9.28 -0.13
CA SER A 21 -0.28 10.40 0.79
C SER A 21 0.58 11.50 0.18
N ARG A 22 0.57 12.71 0.75
CA ARG A 22 1.45 13.78 0.27
C ARG A 22 2.90 13.46 0.60
N PHE A 23 3.80 13.78 -0.30
CA PHE A 23 5.24 13.66 -0.05
C PHE A 23 5.75 14.94 0.59
N GLY A 24 6.60 14.81 1.62
CA GLY A 24 7.12 15.95 2.36
C GLY A 24 7.62 15.57 3.75
N ALA A 25 7.95 16.60 4.54
CA ALA A 25 8.30 16.45 5.94
C ALA A 25 7.07 16.75 6.81
N PHE A 26 6.66 15.77 7.61
CA PHE A 26 5.49 15.84 8.48
C PHE A 26 5.92 15.47 9.90
N PRO A 27 6.40 16.44 10.71
CA PRO A 27 6.96 16.16 12.03
C PRO A 27 5.91 15.62 13.04
N ASP A 28 4.64 15.78 12.71
CA ASP A 28 3.47 15.35 13.48
C ASP A 28 2.87 14.02 13.01
N LYS A 29 3.48 13.34 12.02
CA LYS A 29 2.96 12.10 11.44
C LYS A 29 3.97 10.96 11.49
N SER A 30 3.47 9.78 11.85
CA SER A 30 4.17 8.50 11.74
C SER A 30 3.99 7.87 10.34
N SER A 31 4.74 6.80 10.05
CA SER A 31 4.47 5.96 8.87
C SER A 31 3.04 5.41 8.86
N ARG A 32 2.44 5.14 10.03
CA ARG A 32 1.04 4.68 10.14
C ARG A 32 0.07 5.76 9.67
N ASP A 33 0.28 7.01 10.09
CA ASP A 33 -0.57 8.13 9.67
C ASP A 33 -0.49 8.36 8.16
N LEU A 34 0.71 8.28 7.59
CA LEU A 34 0.92 8.40 6.15
C LEU A 34 0.28 7.23 5.37
N PHE A 35 0.27 6.02 5.93
CA PHE A 35 -0.47 4.90 5.34
C PHE A 35 -1.98 5.14 5.36
N VAL A 36 -2.54 5.60 6.50
CA VAL A 36 -3.97 5.92 6.63
C VAL A 36 -4.38 6.99 5.62
N ASP A 37 -3.58 8.07 5.47
CA ASP A 37 -3.84 9.11 4.46
C ASP A 37 -3.90 8.52 3.03
N ALA A 38 -2.93 7.65 2.68
CA ALA A 38 -2.90 7.00 1.37
C ALA A 38 -4.08 6.04 1.15
N PHE A 39 -4.49 5.32 2.19
CA PHE A 39 -5.65 4.42 2.13
C PHE A 39 -6.97 5.18 2.01
N LEU A 40 -7.14 6.28 2.75
CA LEU A 40 -8.32 7.13 2.61
C LEU A 40 -8.39 7.80 1.22
N ASP A 41 -7.25 8.20 0.66
CA ASP A 41 -7.17 8.68 -0.72
C ASP A 41 -7.56 7.59 -1.73
N LEU A 42 -7.08 6.34 -1.55
CA LEU A 42 -7.49 5.19 -2.35
C LEU A 42 -9.02 5.02 -2.31
N MET A 43 -9.60 4.95 -1.11
CA MET A 43 -11.03 4.72 -0.93
C MET A 43 -11.90 5.81 -1.56
N LYS A 44 -11.42 7.06 -1.53
CA LYS A 44 -12.09 8.20 -2.15
C LYS A 44 -12.08 8.13 -3.69
N ASN A 45 -11.02 7.57 -4.27
CA ASN A 45 -10.81 7.53 -5.72
C ASN A 45 -11.30 6.22 -6.38
N LEU A 46 -11.90 5.29 -5.63
CA LEU A 46 -12.50 4.07 -6.16
C LEU A 46 -13.88 4.36 -6.77
N ASP A 47 -14.02 4.16 -8.08
CA ASP A 47 -15.26 4.45 -8.83
C ASP A 47 -16.49 3.70 -8.31
N GLN A 48 -16.34 2.44 -7.91
CA GLN A 48 -17.43 1.59 -7.39
C GLN A 48 -17.33 1.34 -5.88
N GLY A 49 -16.37 1.97 -5.20
CA GLY A 49 -16.01 1.62 -3.82
C GLY A 49 -15.44 0.20 -3.70
N MET A 50 -15.17 -0.21 -2.46
CA MET A 50 -14.72 -1.55 -2.07
C MET A 50 -15.21 -1.81 -0.65
N ASP A 51 -15.67 -3.03 -0.36
CA ASP A 51 -15.84 -3.44 1.03
C ASP A 51 -14.45 -3.78 1.60
N ILE A 52 -14.05 -3.12 2.67
CA ILE A 52 -12.73 -3.32 3.28
C ILE A 52 -12.57 -4.75 3.81
N GLU A 53 -13.69 -5.42 4.15
CA GLU A 53 -13.71 -6.81 4.60
C GLU A 53 -13.35 -7.81 3.48
N ASP A 54 -13.42 -7.39 2.21
CA ASP A 54 -12.96 -8.20 1.07
C ASP A 54 -11.42 -8.26 0.94
N ILE A 55 -10.69 -7.41 1.68
CA ILE A 55 -9.22 -7.38 1.67
C ILE A 55 -8.68 -8.57 2.48
N GLN A 56 -8.22 -9.60 1.78
CA GLN A 56 -7.73 -10.83 2.41
C GLN A 56 -6.29 -10.74 2.94
N CYS A 57 -5.48 -9.82 2.40
CA CYS A 57 -4.09 -9.66 2.82
C CYS A 57 -3.54 -8.28 2.44
N ALA A 58 -2.55 -7.83 3.21
CA ALA A 58 -1.75 -6.65 2.92
C ALA A 58 -0.27 -7.02 2.82
N TYR A 59 0.43 -6.42 1.85
CA TYR A 59 1.87 -6.50 1.73
C TYR A 59 2.45 -5.12 2.03
N VAL A 60 3.16 -4.99 3.14
CA VAL A 60 3.68 -3.72 3.62
C VAL A 60 5.19 -3.66 3.39
N GLY A 61 5.64 -2.62 2.70
CA GLY A 61 7.05 -2.30 2.51
C GLY A 61 7.42 -1.03 3.27
N ASN A 62 8.44 -1.10 4.11
CA ASN A 62 9.03 0.05 4.78
C ASN A 62 10.54 -0.18 4.91
N ALA A 63 11.35 0.79 4.50
CA ALA A 63 12.80 0.66 4.43
C ALA A 63 13.55 1.29 5.62
N SER A 64 12.89 2.10 6.46
CA SER A 64 13.59 3.00 7.39
C SER A 64 12.87 3.25 8.72
N SER A 65 11.73 2.61 8.96
CA SER A 65 10.94 2.71 10.20
C SER A 65 11.72 2.24 11.43
N ASP A 66 12.59 1.26 11.28
CA ASP A 66 13.50 0.79 12.32
C ASP A 66 14.48 1.88 12.77
N LEU A 67 14.95 2.71 11.84
CA LEU A 67 15.89 3.81 12.11
C LEU A 67 15.20 5.08 12.61
N PHE A 68 14.09 5.50 11.98
CA PHE A 68 13.46 6.80 12.25
C PHE A 68 12.30 6.72 13.25
N GLU A 69 11.64 5.57 13.35
CA GLU A 69 10.49 5.35 14.25
C GLU A 69 10.78 4.31 15.34
N HIS A 70 12.00 3.77 15.35
CA HIS A 70 12.44 2.72 16.28
C HIS A 70 11.52 1.49 16.29
N GLN A 71 10.94 1.16 15.12
CA GLN A 71 9.96 0.09 14.99
C GLN A 71 10.06 -0.61 13.62
N GLY A 72 10.35 -1.91 13.60
CA GLY A 72 10.50 -2.71 12.37
C GLY A 72 9.30 -3.60 11.99
N HIS A 73 8.44 -3.96 12.94
CA HIS A 73 7.20 -4.72 12.75
C HIS A 73 6.06 -3.84 12.21
N THR A 74 6.29 -3.18 11.08
CA THR A 74 5.34 -2.23 10.50
C THR A 74 4.04 -2.91 10.02
N ALA A 75 4.13 -4.10 9.42
CA ALA A 75 2.97 -4.82 8.87
C ALA A 75 1.85 -5.12 9.90
N PRO A 76 2.13 -5.71 11.07
CA PRO A 76 1.09 -5.95 12.08
C PRO A 76 0.54 -4.65 12.67
N ILE A 77 1.34 -3.58 12.78
CA ILE A 77 0.87 -2.27 13.28
C ILE A 77 -0.11 -1.61 12.30
N ILE A 78 0.11 -1.79 10.99
CA ILE A 78 -0.79 -1.28 9.96
C ILE A 78 -2.11 -2.07 9.91
N ALA A 79 -2.07 -3.36 10.23
CA ALA A 79 -3.24 -4.24 10.19
C ALA A 79 -4.06 -4.27 11.48
N ASP A 80 -3.62 -3.56 12.52
CA ASP A 80 -4.32 -3.36 13.80
C ASP A 80 -5.33 -2.20 13.70
#